data_AF-A0A931S8C6-F1
#
_entry.id   AF-A0A931S8C6-F1
#
_cell.length_a   1.000
_cell.length_b   1.000
_cell.length_c   1.000
_cell.angle_alpha   90.00
_cell.angle_beta   90.00
_cell.angle_gamma   90.00
#
_symmetry.space_group_name_H-M   'P 1'
#
loop_
_entity.id
_entity.type
_entity.pdbx_description
1 polymer ?
#
loop_
_entity_poly.entity_id
_entity_poly.type
_entity_poly.pdbx_seq_one_letter_code
_entity_poly.pdbx_strand_id
1 'polypeptide(L)'
;MGKLRVRVPAAMVVALLASVAMPVGKNSATAQNWEVASPFGTLVAFDRRDDQGLIYYRVRMTVHETPGKPYAADCSKSLVYSYDEVGRKWHTPFRTTELPTNSTMALGYRYACEKYGSKQPLPSQGVTGQPPSTTLAKPRQLVQLRLANVDDIGRAFVNGQQVSKIICSENTCTNDTGWIDVTKKMKPGRNTISFHLDNGKYGGWKYRFQLSAGNHKYDSGTVGRDACPCNAPVLKLQMEVLVNNDGDVESISKPDITYFTEPVPSARITTAQEIATDTDKRYSVEVPKNWTVESRKDDIDLKLGQVTIHVYPAWAKLTTLDAVMEDIIQHWKKEGITTGPKQRLTFPDGEALWTEAPGTERPYLGAVSRGGKFFFVNAEDKAKNSSGILEAFLAAVRSVRPASPAAQITDTDKTDDGDWVDALLNYLACTSPNPEERKKCKPAGQGGSK
;
A
#
# COMPACT_ATOMS: atom_id res chain seq x y z
N MET A 1 -29.71 34.23 61.65
CA MET A 1 -29.06 35.35 60.94
C MET A 1 -27.96 34.79 60.04
N GLY A 2 -27.83 35.30 58.80
CA GLY A 2 -26.68 35.14 57.87
C GLY A 2 -26.73 33.91 56.96
N LYS A 3 -27.25 33.95 55.71
CA LYS A 3 -26.83 34.62 54.44
C LYS A 3 -25.65 33.96 53.71
N LEU A 4 -25.99 33.16 52.69
CA LEU A 4 -25.63 33.27 51.26
C LEU A 4 -24.46 34.20 50.85
N ARG A 5 -23.47 33.70 50.08
CA ARG A 5 -23.19 34.06 48.66
C ARG A 5 -21.89 33.46 48.10
N VAL A 6 -21.86 33.49 46.76
CA VAL A 6 -20.97 32.86 45.76
C VAL A 6 -19.91 33.85 45.21
N ARG A 7 -18.81 33.29 44.66
CA ARG A 7 -17.96 33.69 43.47
C ARG A 7 -16.47 34.10 43.67
N VAL A 8 -15.61 33.34 42.94
CA VAL A 8 -14.25 33.49 42.31
C VAL A 8 -13.83 34.96 42.00
N PRO A 9 -12.53 35.45 41.99
CA PRO A 9 -11.36 34.89 41.24
C PRO A 9 -9.88 35.28 41.60
N ALA A 10 -8.93 34.71 40.83
CA ALA A 10 -7.67 35.25 40.22
C ALA A 10 -6.32 35.44 41.00
N ALA A 11 -5.23 34.98 40.34
CA ALA A 11 -3.79 35.35 40.32
C ALA A 11 -2.88 34.10 40.49
N MET A 12 -2.07 33.56 39.57
CA MET A 12 -1.08 34.04 38.58
C MET A 12 0.25 34.54 39.18
N VAL A 13 1.37 33.86 38.82
CA VAL A 13 2.76 34.31 38.49
C VAL A 13 3.76 33.15 38.81
N VAL A 14 4.30 32.33 37.86
CA VAL A 14 5.37 32.48 36.81
C VAL A 14 6.68 31.74 37.19
N ALA A 15 7.14 30.83 36.31
CA ALA A 15 8.50 30.72 35.71
C ALA A 15 8.87 29.24 35.40
N LEU A 16 8.78 28.76 34.15
CA LEU A 16 9.80 28.76 33.08
C LEU A 16 11.02 27.84 33.33
N LEU A 17 11.12 26.76 32.54
CA LEU A 17 12.32 26.39 31.79
C LEU A 17 11.91 25.55 30.57
N ALA A 18 12.43 25.96 29.42
CA ALA A 18 12.12 25.45 28.09
C ALA A 18 13.13 24.39 27.64
N SER A 19 12.66 23.36 26.92
CA SER A 19 13.49 22.59 26.00
C SER A 19 12.61 21.96 24.90
N VAL A 20 12.73 22.57 23.71
CA VAL A 20 12.57 22.00 22.35
C VAL A 20 11.27 21.24 22.04
N ALA A 21 10.26 21.98 21.59
CA ALA A 21 9.28 21.45 20.66
C ALA A 21 9.95 21.34 19.27
N MET A 22 10.15 20.11 18.78
CA MET A 22 10.40 19.89 17.36
C MET A 22 9.06 20.00 16.59
N PRO A 23 9.04 20.63 15.41
CA PRO A 23 7.84 20.70 14.60
C PRO A 23 7.53 19.29 14.07
N VAL A 24 6.38 18.75 14.46
CA VAL A 24 5.78 17.59 13.78
C VAL A 24 5.42 18.07 12.37
N GLY A 25 6.26 17.70 11.41
CA GLY A 25 6.08 18.03 10.01
C GLY A 25 4.75 17.49 9.50
N LYS A 26 3.86 18.40 9.09
CA LYS A 26 2.73 18.10 8.22
C LYS A 26 3.24 17.43 6.93
N ASN A 27 2.42 16.51 6.41
CA ASN A 27 2.38 16.01 5.03
C ASN A 27 2.98 14.62 4.77
N SER A 28 2.13 13.60 4.92
CA SER A 28 2.13 12.40 4.07
C SER A 28 0.70 12.08 3.64
N ALA A 29 0.30 12.56 2.47
CA ALA A 29 -0.83 12.03 1.74
C ALA A 29 -0.28 11.20 0.57
N THR A 30 -0.33 9.88 0.71
CA THR A 30 -0.08 8.93 -0.39
C THR A 30 -1.23 9.06 -1.40
N ALA A 31 -0.91 9.45 -2.63
CA ALA A 31 -1.87 9.45 -3.72
C ALA A 31 -2.02 8.02 -4.26
N GLN A 32 -3.23 7.46 -4.17
CA GLN A 32 -3.65 6.33 -4.98
C GLN A 32 -4.58 6.87 -6.07
N ASN A 33 -4.21 6.64 -7.34
CA ASN A 33 -5.10 6.93 -8.46
C ASN A 33 -6.20 5.86 -8.46
N TRP A 34 -7.45 6.28 -8.29
CA TRP A 34 -8.61 5.42 -8.47
C TRP A 34 -9.28 5.83 -9.78
N GLU A 35 -9.41 4.87 -10.69
CA GLU A 35 -10.20 5.01 -11.90
C GLU A 35 -11.51 4.25 -11.70
N VAL A 36 -12.64 4.95 -11.79
CA VAL A 36 -13.95 4.32 -11.84
C VAL A 36 -14.53 4.60 -13.21
N ALA A 37 -14.63 3.53 -14.01
CA ALA A 37 -15.29 3.57 -15.30
C ALA A 37 -16.78 3.31 -15.10
N SER A 38 -17.63 4.21 -15.60
CA SER A 38 -19.04 3.90 -15.75
C SER A 38 -19.25 3.09 -17.05
N PRO A 39 -20.29 2.24 -17.13
CA PRO A 39 -20.64 1.54 -18.38
C PRO A 39 -21.03 2.48 -19.54
N PHE A 40 -21.11 3.80 -19.31
CA PHE A 40 -21.40 4.83 -20.32
C PHE A 40 -20.16 5.62 -20.77
N GLY A 41 -18.93 5.13 -20.48
CA GLY A 41 -17.69 5.74 -20.99
C GLY A 41 -17.23 7.00 -20.26
N THR A 42 -17.76 7.27 -19.06
CA THR A 42 -17.29 8.36 -18.20
C THR A 42 -16.12 7.88 -17.36
N LEU A 43 -14.99 8.58 -17.45
CA LEU A 43 -13.81 8.36 -16.61
C LEU A 43 -13.75 9.48 -15.57
N VAL A 44 -13.89 9.10 -14.31
CA VAL A 44 -13.66 10.00 -13.17
C VAL A 44 -12.32 9.64 -12.57
N ALA A 45 -11.38 10.57 -12.61
CA ALA A 45 -10.06 10.45 -12.01
C ALA A 45 -9.98 11.35 -10.77
N PHE A 46 -9.47 10.83 -9.66
CA PHE A 46 -9.23 11.59 -8.43
C PHE A 46 -7.76 11.99 -8.41
N ASP A 47 -7.48 13.29 -8.41
CA ASP A 47 -6.17 13.79 -8.85
C ASP A 47 -5.26 14.24 -7.68
N ARG A 48 -5.80 14.57 -6.49
CA ARG A 48 -4.91 14.89 -5.34
C ARG A 48 -5.63 15.12 -4.01
N ARG A 49 -4.89 14.95 -2.90
CA ARG A 49 -5.07 15.74 -1.66
C ARG A 49 -3.99 16.82 -1.57
N ASP A 50 -4.35 18.06 -1.30
CA ASP A 50 -3.37 19.11 -0.95
C ASP A 50 -2.95 19.03 0.52
N ASP A 51 -2.05 19.92 0.92
CA ASP A 51 -1.53 20.08 2.28
C ASP A 51 -2.59 20.57 3.30
N GLN A 52 -3.80 20.88 2.84
CA GLN A 52 -4.97 21.20 3.64
C GLN A 52 -5.99 20.06 3.70
N GLY A 53 -5.70 18.92 3.07
CA GLY A 53 -6.57 17.73 3.07
C GLY A 53 -7.73 17.79 2.06
N LEU A 54 -7.72 18.74 1.13
CA LEU A 54 -8.79 18.92 0.12
C LEU A 54 -8.62 17.91 -1.02
N ILE A 55 -9.68 17.18 -1.35
CA ILE A 55 -9.69 16.21 -2.45
C ILE A 55 -10.14 16.88 -3.74
N TYR A 56 -9.33 16.79 -4.78
CA TYR A 56 -9.65 17.23 -6.13
C TYR A 56 -9.97 16.04 -7.03
N TYR A 57 -11.01 16.14 -7.86
CA TYR A 57 -11.27 15.17 -8.93
C TYR A 57 -11.46 15.87 -10.28
N ARG A 58 -11.12 15.15 -11.35
CA ARG A 58 -11.31 15.53 -12.74
C ARG A 58 -12.26 14.53 -13.40
N VAL A 59 -13.31 15.03 -14.05
CA VAL A 59 -14.20 14.21 -14.86
C VAL A 59 -13.81 14.40 -16.31
N ARG A 60 -13.37 13.33 -16.97
CA ARG A 60 -13.16 13.30 -18.42
C ARG A 60 -14.29 12.48 -19.03
N MET A 61 -15.09 13.11 -19.90
CA MET A 61 -16.01 12.35 -20.75
C MET A 61 -15.41 12.19 -22.14
N THR A 62 -15.32 10.92 -22.55
CA THR A 62 -15.05 10.56 -23.93
C THR A 62 -16.39 10.41 -24.61
N VAL A 63 -16.66 11.23 -25.61
CA VAL A 63 -17.91 11.19 -26.38
C VAL A 63 -17.61 10.57 -27.74
N HIS A 64 -18.31 9.49 -28.06
CA HIS A 64 -18.22 8.80 -29.34
C HIS A 64 -19.36 9.25 -30.24
N GLU A 65 -19.14 10.26 -31.08
CA GLU A 65 -20.08 10.60 -32.15
C GLU A 65 -19.64 9.86 -33.43
N THR A 66 -20.38 8.82 -33.81
CA THR A 66 -20.18 7.92 -34.97
C THR A 66 -18.94 6.99 -34.98
N PRO A 67 -18.99 5.83 -35.69
CA PRO A 67 -17.90 4.86 -35.72
C PRO A 67 -16.69 5.44 -36.45
N GLY A 68 -15.62 5.76 -35.71
CA GLY A 68 -14.30 5.99 -36.31
C GLY A 68 -13.40 7.04 -35.65
N LYS A 69 -13.91 7.96 -34.82
CA LYS A 69 -13.06 8.97 -34.12
C LYS A 69 -13.60 9.33 -32.73
N PRO A 70 -12.93 8.97 -31.62
CA PRO A 70 -13.31 9.44 -30.29
C PRO A 70 -12.92 10.91 -30.09
N TYR A 71 -13.80 11.69 -29.46
CA TYR A 71 -13.49 13.03 -28.98
C TYR A 71 -13.37 13.03 -27.46
N ALA A 72 -12.26 13.54 -26.94
CA ALA A 72 -12.09 13.73 -25.50
C ALA A 72 -12.56 15.15 -25.14
N ALA A 73 -13.63 15.25 -24.37
CA ALA A 73 -14.03 16.51 -23.75
C ALA A 73 -13.36 16.58 -22.36
N ASP A 74 -12.30 17.38 -22.25
CA ASP A 74 -11.67 17.68 -20.96
C ASP A 74 -12.46 18.81 -20.28
N CYS A 75 -13.60 18.43 -19.71
CA CYS A 75 -14.43 19.34 -18.92
C CYS A 75 -13.88 19.43 -17.50
N SER A 76 -12.70 20.01 -17.33
CA SER A 76 -12.08 20.17 -16.02
C SER A 76 -12.86 21.16 -15.15
N LYS A 77 -13.55 20.64 -14.13
CA LYS A 77 -13.94 21.42 -12.95
C LYS A 77 -13.56 20.68 -11.68
N SER A 78 -12.79 21.38 -10.86
CA SER A 78 -12.41 20.98 -9.50
C SER A 78 -13.59 21.14 -8.55
N LEU A 79 -13.96 20.10 -7.83
CA LEU A 79 -14.82 20.21 -6.66
C LEU A 79 -13.95 20.12 -5.39
N VAL A 80 -14.24 20.92 -4.38
CA VAL A 80 -13.48 20.99 -3.13
C VAL A 80 -14.38 20.49 -1.99
N TYR A 81 -13.95 19.45 -1.26
CA TYR A 81 -14.53 19.09 0.03
C TYR A 81 -13.55 19.39 1.15
N SER A 82 -14.03 20.04 2.22
CA SER A 82 -13.32 20.24 3.48
C SER A 82 -13.95 19.36 4.57
N TYR A 83 -13.11 18.68 5.34
CA TYR A 83 -13.46 18.02 6.60
C TYR A 83 -12.70 18.72 7.72
N ASP A 84 -13.30 18.85 8.91
CA ASP A 84 -12.55 19.31 10.08
C ASP A 84 -11.67 18.20 10.68
N GLU A 85 -10.85 18.56 11.68
CA GLU A 85 -9.86 17.68 12.33
C GLU A 85 -10.48 16.45 13.02
N VAL A 86 -11.82 16.37 13.11
CA VAL A 86 -12.58 15.25 13.70
C VAL A 86 -13.48 14.53 12.68
N GLY A 87 -13.28 14.77 11.38
CA GLY A 87 -13.93 14.04 10.30
C GLY A 87 -15.39 14.44 10.06
N ARG A 88 -15.86 15.58 10.58
CA ARG A 88 -17.21 16.09 10.30
C ARG A 88 -17.19 16.87 8.99
N LYS A 89 -18.13 16.55 8.12
CA LYS A 89 -18.29 17.17 6.79
C LYS A 89 -18.88 18.57 6.94
N TRP A 90 -18.22 19.59 6.39
CA TRP A 90 -18.90 20.86 6.17
C TRP A 90 -19.93 20.70 5.04
N HIS A 91 -21.20 20.95 5.35
CA HIS A 91 -22.17 21.34 4.33
C HIS A 91 -22.09 22.86 4.18
N THR A 92 -21.27 23.35 3.24
CA THR A 92 -21.64 24.59 2.56
C THR A 92 -22.75 24.26 1.56
N PRO A 93 -23.84 25.04 1.52
CA PRO A 93 -24.96 24.71 0.66
C PRO A 93 -24.64 25.16 -0.76
N PHE A 94 -24.49 24.22 -1.70
CA PHE A 94 -25.06 24.43 -3.03
C PHE A 94 -25.51 23.11 -3.64
N ARG A 95 -26.80 23.08 -4.00
CA ARG A 95 -27.49 22.04 -4.75
C ARG A 95 -27.14 22.17 -6.23
N THR A 96 -26.73 21.08 -6.87
CA THR A 96 -27.26 20.73 -8.19
C THR A 96 -27.88 19.36 -8.00
N THR A 97 -29.16 19.34 -7.62
CA THR A 97 -29.97 18.12 -7.67
C THR A 97 -29.79 17.50 -9.04
N GLU A 98 -29.29 16.25 -8.98
CA GLU A 98 -29.79 15.02 -9.61
C GLU A 98 -30.10 15.10 -11.06
N LEU A 99 -29.88 14.07 -11.87
CA LEU A 99 -30.29 14.08 -13.26
C LEU A 99 -31.56 13.33 -13.63
N PRO A 100 -32.76 13.92 -13.48
CA PRO A 100 -33.84 13.71 -14.43
C PRO A 100 -33.54 14.41 -15.76
N THR A 101 -34.23 14.04 -16.84
CA THR A 101 -34.22 14.78 -18.12
C THR A 101 -34.66 16.24 -17.99
N ASN A 102 -35.24 16.57 -16.82
CA ASN A 102 -35.52 17.90 -16.27
C ASN A 102 -34.62 18.26 -15.10
N SER A 103 -33.36 17.89 -15.21
CA SER A 103 -32.34 18.43 -14.37
C SER A 103 -31.26 19.14 -15.16
N THR A 104 -30.94 20.25 -14.54
CA THR A 104 -29.91 21.21 -14.84
C THR A 104 -28.53 20.56 -15.05
N MET A 105 -28.24 19.37 -14.53
CA MET A 105 -26.91 18.75 -14.59
C MET A 105 -26.62 18.00 -15.94
N ALA A 106 -27.61 17.57 -16.75
CA ALA A 106 -27.45 16.94 -18.09
C ALA A 106 -27.75 17.96 -19.16
N LEU A 107 -28.61 18.94 -18.90
CA LEU A 107 -28.69 20.09 -19.79
C LEU A 107 -27.38 20.90 -19.72
N GLY A 108 -26.77 21.01 -18.53
CA GLY A 108 -25.45 21.62 -18.33
C GLY A 108 -24.28 20.81 -18.91
N TYR A 109 -24.29 19.47 -18.82
CA TYR A 109 -23.29 18.59 -19.45
C TYR A 109 -23.39 18.61 -20.99
N ARG A 110 -24.61 18.68 -21.52
CA ARG A 110 -24.88 18.74 -22.96
C ARG A 110 -24.51 20.10 -23.57
N TYR A 111 -24.84 21.21 -22.90
CA TYR A 111 -24.43 22.55 -23.34
C TYR A 111 -22.92 22.81 -23.24
N ALA A 112 -22.23 22.23 -22.25
CA ALA A 112 -20.77 22.37 -22.09
C ALA A 112 -19.97 21.64 -23.18
N CYS A 113 -20.39 20.43 -23.59
CA CYS A 113 -19.81 19.70 -24.74
C CYS A 113 -20.15 20.37 -26.08
N GLU A 114 -21.37 20.93 -26.24
CA GLU A 114 -21.79 21.60 -27.47
C GLU A 114 -21.13 22.99 -27.68
N LYS A 115 -20.82 23.73 -26.60
CA LYS A 115 -20.31 25.12 -26.68
C LYS A 115 -18.79 25.29 -26.46
N TYR A 116 -18.15 24.43 -25.65
CA TYR A 116 -16.77 24.66 -25.16
C TYR A 116 -15.84 23.45 -25.20
N GLY A 117 -16.21 22.30 -25.76
CA GLY A 117 -15.21 21.28 -26.11
C GLY A 117 -14.19 21.93 -27.04
N SER A 118 -13.00 22.25 -26.49
CA SER A 118 -12.17 23.37 -26.96
C SER A 118 -12.06 23.43 -28.48
N LYS A 119 -12.74 24.38 -29.10
CA LYS A 119 -12.43 24.80 -30.47
C LYS A 119 -11.09 25.55 -30.43
N GLN A 120 -10.00 24.84 -30.15
CA GLN A 120 -8.71 25.27 -30.68
C GLN A 120 -8.80 24.99 -32.18
N PRO A 121 -8.72 26.02 -33.05
CA PRO A 121 -8.44 25.75 -34.44
C PRO A 121 -7.11 24.99 -34.48
N LEU A 122 -7.08 23.88 -35.22
CA LEU A 122 -5.81 23.37 -35.73
C LEU A 122 -5.05 24.55 -36.33
N PRO A 123 -3.75 24.73 -36.05
CA PRO A 123 -3.00 25.84 -36.60
C PRO A 123 -3.18 25.82 -38.12
N SER A 124 -3.87 26.85 -38.62
CA SER A 124 -4.01 27.08 -40.05
C SER A 124 -2.61 27.16 -40.63
N GLN A 125 -2.36 26.38 -41.69
CA GLN A 125 -1.21 26.57 -42.56
C GLN A 125 -1.29 27.97 -43.18
N GLY A 126 -0.78 28.95 -42.44
CA GLY A 126 -0.54 30.30 -42.90
C GLY A 126 0.75 30.29 -43.69
N VAL A 127 0.62 30.13 -45.00
CA VAL A 127 1.64 30.45 -45.98
C VAL A 127 1.79 31.97 -46.01
N THR A 128 2.71 32.52 -45.21
CA THR A 128 3.36 33.80 -45.50
C THR A 128 4.82 33.68 -45.10
N GLY A 129 5.67 33.61 -46.13
CA GLY A 129 7.11 33.38 -46.02
C GLY A 129 7.83 34.53 -45.32
N GLN A 130 8.05 34.35 -44.02
CA GLN A 130 9.16 34.97 -43.33
C GLN A 130 10.13 33.82 -43.00
N PRO A 131 11.39 33.86 -43.48
CA PRO A 131 12.35 32.81 -43.15
C PRO A 131 12.40 32.71 -41.62
N PRO A 132 12.27 31.50 -41.05
CA PRO A 132 12.22 31.33 -39.61
C PRO A 132 13.48 32.00 -39.05
N SER A 133 13.26 33.08 -38.31
CA SER A 133 14.33 33.76 -37.58
C SER A 133 14.95 32.67 -36.72
N THR A 134 16.18 32.29 -37.07
CA THR A 134 17.01 31.30 -36.38
C THR A 134 17.37 31.89 -35.03
N THR A 135 16.37 31.93 -34.16
CA THR A 135 16.53 32.24 -32.74
C THR A 135 17.41 31.14 -32.23
N LEU A 136 18.67 31.49 -31.95
CA LEU A 136 19.71 30.57 -31.51
C LEU A 136 19.12 29.74 -30.35
N ALA A 137 18.87 28.45 -30.59
CA ALA A 137 18.21 27.62 -29.61
C ALA A 137 18.99 27.69 -28.31
N LYS A 138 18.32 28.10 -27.23
CA LYS A 138 18.93 28.16 -25.89
C LYS A 138 19.61 26.81 -25.63
N PRO A 139 20.88 26.80 -25.21
CA PRO A 139 21.57 25.54 -24.95
C PRO A 139 20.79 24.76 -23.88
N ARG A 140 20.42 23.52 -24.21
CA ARG A 140 19.68 22.65 -23.28
C ARG A 140 20.45 22.48 -21.98
N GLN A 141 19.74 22.42 -20.86
CA GLN A 141 20.38 22.16 -19.57
C GLN A 141 21.01 20.78 -19.57
N LEU A 142 22.26 20.73 -19.12
CA LEU A 142 23.02 19.49 -18.99
C LEU A 142 22.39 18.62 -17.89
N VAL A 143 22.07 17.37 -18.23
CA VAL A 143 21.61 16.35 -17.30
C VAL A 143 22.64 15.24 -17.22
N GLN A 144 23.18 15.01 -16.03
CA GLN A 144 24.23 14.03 -15.77
C GLN A 144 23.84 13.12 -14.61
N LEU A 145 24.21 11.85 -14.71
CA LEU A 145 24.10 10.89 -13.61
C LEU A 145 25.47 10.32 -13.24
N ARG A 146 25.61 9.87 -12.00
CA ARG A 146 26.81 9.17 -11.52
C ARG A 146 26.40 8.05 -10.58
N LEU A 147 27.00 6.88 -10.81
CA LEU A 147 26.97 5.75 -9.90
C LEU A 147 28.33 5.72 -9.21
N ALA A 148 28.36 5.82 -7.89
CA ALA A 148 29.58 5.83 -7.09
C ALA A 148 29.47 4.86 -5.91
N ASN A 149 30.60 4.46 -5.32
CA ASN A 149 30.67 3.50 -4.23
C ASN A 149 29.82 2.24 -4.47
N VAL A 150 29.81 1.74 -5.71
CA VAL A 150 29.09 0.51 -6.07
C VAL A 150 30.02 -0.68 -5.93
N ASP A 151 29.71 -1.57 -5.00
CA ASP A 151 30.51 -2.77 -4.72
C ASP A 151 30.06 -3.99 -5.56
N ASP A 152 28.93 -3.87 -6.27
CA ASP A 152 28.33 -4.94 -7.08
C ASP A 152 28.00 -4.50 -8.52
N ILE A 153 26.90 -5.01 -9.09
CA ILE A 153 26.47 -4.71 -10.45
C ILE A 153 25.42 -3.59 -10.40
N GLY A 154 25.83 -2.37 -10.76
CA GLY A 154 24.94 -1.22 -10.88
C GLY A 154 24.52 -0.98 -12.34
N ARG A 155 23.25 -0.67 -12.60
CA ARG A 155 22.75 -0.29 -13.94
C ARG A 155 21.87 0.96 -13.83
N ALA A 156 22.07 1.92 -14.72
CA ALA A 156 21.21 3.10 -14.82
C ALA A 156 20.45 3.13 -16.14
N PHE A 157 19.19 3.56 -16.11
CA PHE A 157 18.30 3.65 -17.24
C PHE A 157 17.66 5.04 -17.33
N VAL A 158 17.45 5.52 -18.55
CA VAL A 158 16.64 6.71 -18.85
C VAL A 158 15.56 6.31 -19.84
N ASN A 159 14.30 6.50 -19.49
CA ASN A 159 13.14 6.09 -20.28
C ASN A 159 13.19 4.61 -20.70
N GLY A 160 13.66 3.74 -19.79
CA GLY A 160 13.82 2.31 -20.03
C GLY A 160 15.08 1.91 -20.82
N GLN A 161 15.83 2.87 -21.39
CA GLN A 161 17.08 2.59 -22.08
C GLN A 161 18.27 2.62 -21.10
N GLN A 162 19.06 1.55 -21.05
CA GLN A 162 20.28 1.52 -20.23
C GLN A 162 21.28 2.55 -20.74
N VAL A 163 21.79 3.38 -19.84
CA VAL A 163 22.77 4.46 -20.14
C VAL A 163 24.08 4.25 -19.39
N SER A 164 24.11 3.43 -18.35
CA SER A 164 25.32 3.10 -17.60
C SER A 164 25.24 1.69 -17.01
N LYS A 165 26.42 1.07 -16.86
CA LYS A 165 26.60 -0.21 -16.16
C LYS A 165 27.94 -0.20 -15.44
N ILE A 166 27.93 -0.49 -14.14
CA ILE A 166 29.10 -0.88 -13.36
C ILE A 166 29.08 -2.41 -13.27
N ILE A 167 30.23 -3.03 -13.52
CA ILE A 167 30.44 -4.46 -13.27
C ILE A 167 31.64 -4.57 -12.34
N CYS A 168 31.37 -5.04 -11.13
CA CYS A 168 32.41 -5.56 -10.26
C CYS A 168 32.70 -7.02 -10.64
N SER A 169 33.90 -7.28 -11.13
CA SER A 169 34.44 -8.63 -11.31
C SER A 169 35.46 -8.95 -10.22
N GLU A 170 35.85 -10.22 -10.08
CA GLU A 170 36.79 -10.68 -9.04
C GLU A 170 38.09 -9.88 -8.98
N ASN A 171 38.52 -9.32 -10.10
CA ASN A 171 39.82 -8.65 -10.24
C ASN A 171 39.72 -7.18 -10.68
N THR A 172 38.52 -6.67 -10.98
CA THR A 172 38.30 -5.28 -11.40
C THR A 172 36.93 -4.77 -10.94
N CYS A 173 36.93 -3.77 -10.06
CA CYS A 173 35.76 -3.00 -9.68
C CYS A 173 36.00 -1.53 -10.04
N THR A 174 35.25 -1.01 -11.02
CA THR A 174 35.08 0.45 -11.11
C THR A 174 33.91 0.80 -10.20
N ASN A 175 34.21 1.14 -8.95
CA ASN A 175 33.20 1.56 -7.98
C ASN A 175 32.56 2.92 -8.31
N ASP A 176 32.99 3.58 -9.39
CA ASP A 176 32.51 4.87 -9.84
C ASP A 176 32.46 4.98 -11.37
N THR A 177 31.36 5.49 -11.94
CA THR A 177 31.22 5.74 -13.38
C THR A 177 31.77 7.09 -13.84
N GLY A 178 32.08 7.98 -12.91
CA GLY A 178 32.11 9.41 -13.17
C GLY A 178 30.73 9.95 -13.56
N TRP A 179 30.69 11.22 -13.97
CA TRP A 179 29.47 11.86 -14.48
C TRP A 179 29.23 11.48 -15.94
N ILE A 180 28.06 10.91 -16.22
CA ILE A 180 27.61 10.51 -17.54
C ILE A 180 26.56 11.51 -18.03
N ASP A 181 26.81 12.16 -19.16
CA ASP A 181 25.82 13.03 -19.83
C ASP A 181 24.70 12.19 -20.45
N VAL A 182 23.48 12.41 -19.98
CA VAL A 182 22.24 11.77 -20.46
C VAL A 182 21.27 12.77 -21.08
N THR A 183 21.71 14.01 -21.35
CA THR A 183 20.87 15.10 -21.89
C THR A 183 20.17 14.69 -23.18
N LYS A 184 20.87 13.99 -24.08
CA LYS A 184 20.31 13.53 -25.36
C LYS A 184 19.25 12.42 -25.22
N LYS A 185 19.12 11.81 -24.05
CA LYS A 185 18.12 10.77 -23.74
C LYS A 185 16.83 11.35 -23.14
N MET A 186 16.84 12.64 -22.80
CA MET A 186 15.67 13.34 -22.32
C MET A 186 14.77 13.81 -23.47
N LYS A 187 13.46 13.62 -23.29
CA LYS A 187 12.41 14.15 -24.15
C LYS A 187 11.65 15.27 -23.41
N PRO A 188 11.02 16.21 -24.12
CA PRO A 188 10.03 17.10 -23.51
C PRO A 188 8.95 16.29 -22.77
N GLY A 189 8.51 16.82 -21.63
CA GLY A 189 7.63 16.18 -20.68
C GLY A 189 8.36 15.32 -19.66
N ARG A 190 7.69 14.25 -19.23
CA ARG A 190 8.12 13.39 -18.14
C ARG A 190 9.13 12.34 -18.62
N ASN A 191 10.26 12.27 -17.93
CA ASN A 191 11.31 11.29 -18.15
C ASN A 191 11.51 10.43 -16.91
N THR A 192 11.62 9.12 -17.07
CA THR A 192 11.91 8.21 -15.96
C THR A 192 13.39 7.91 -15.91
N ILE A 193 14.02 8.08 -14.76
CA ILE A 193 15.39 7.62 -14.49
C ILE A 193 15.30 6.51 -13.45
N SER A 194 15.93 5.36 -13.73
CA SER A 194 16.03 4.28 -12.74
C SER A 194 17.46 3.80 -12.55
N PHE A 195 17.78 3.44 -11.31
CA PHE A 195 19.02 2.78 -10.93
C PHE A 195 18.70 1.43 -10.31
N HIS A 196 19.34 0.39 -10.81
CA HIS A 196 19.16 -0.99 -10.39
C HIS A 196 20.50 -1.48 -9.82
N LEU A 197 20.47 -2.08 -8.64
CA LEU A 197 21.62 -2.74 -8.04
C LEU A 197 21.32 -4.24 -7.93
N ASP A 198 22.19 -5.07 -8.49
CA ASP A 198 22.19 -6.51 -8.28
C ASP A 198 23.39 -6.87 -7.39
N ASN A 199 23.15 -7.60 -6.29
CA ASN A 199 24.19 -8.08 -5.38
C ASN A 199 25.06 -9.08 -6.12
N GLY A 200 26.37 -8.95 -5.99
CA GLY A 200 27.32 -9.92 -6.52
C GLY A 200 27.38 -11.17 -5.65
N LYS A 201 28.46 -11.94 -5.84
CA LYS A 201 28.66 -13.22 -5.14
C LYS A 201 29.12 -13.08 -3.68
N TYR A 202 29.49 -11.88 -3.24
CA TYR A 202 30.18 -11.66 -1.96
C TYR A 202 29.26 -11.27 -0.80
N GLY A 203 27.94 -11.15 -1.02
CA GLY A 203 26.96 -11.22 0.07
C GLY A 203 26.71 -9.94 0.87
N GLY A 204 27.01 -8.76 0.33
CA GLY A 204 26.71 -7.44 0.89
C GLY A 204 26.76 -6.41 -0.23
N TRP A 205 26.14 -5.25 -0.06
CA TRP A 205 26.04 -4.26 -1.14
C TRP A 205 26.19 -2.83 -0.66
N LYS A 206 26.66 -1.98 -1.57
CA LYS A 206 26.81 -0.54 -1.36
C LYS A 206 26.55 0.21 -2.66
N TYR A 207 26.02 1.42 -2.56
CA TYR A 207 25.88 2.33 -3.68
C TYR A 207 25.79 3.79 -3.23
N ARG A 208 26.00 4.69 -4.19
CA ARG A 208 25.63 6.10 -4.17
C ARG A 208 25.15 6.47 -5.57
N PHE A 209 23.91 6.96 -5.66
CA PHE A 209 23.33 7.47 -6.89
C PHE A 209 23.27 8.99 -6.84
N GLN A 210 23.82 9.65 -7.85
CA GLN A 210 23.79 11.10 -7.98
C GLN A 210 23.18 11.50 -9.33
N LEU A 211 22.36 12.56 -9.32
CA LEU A 211 21.77 13.17 -10.51
C LEU A 211 21.97 14.69 -10.42
N SER A 212 22.45 15.29 -11.50
CA SER A 212 22.58 16.73 -11.67
C SER A 212 21.83 17.13 -12.93
N ALA A 213 20.87 18.04 -12.84
CA ALA A 213 20.01 18.44 -13.94
C ALA A 213 19.79 19.96 -13.86
N GLY A 214 20.68 20.72 -14.52
CA GLY A 214 20.73 22.18 -14.34
C GLY A 214 21.01 22.58 -12.88
N ASN A 215 20.10 23.36 -12.29
CA ASN A 215 20.18 23.79 -10.89
C ASN A 215 19.63 22.76 -9.90
N HIS A 216 19.04 21.67 -10.39
CA HIS A 216 18.51 20.60 -9.56
C HIS A 216 19.56 19.52 -9.34
N LYS A 217 19.72 19.09 -8.08
CA LYS A 217 20.66 18.02 -7.71
C LYS A 217 19.97 17.04 -6.78
N TYR A 218 20.28 15.77 -6.96
CA TYR A 218 19.94 14.70 -6.04
C TYR A 218 21.20 13.88 -5.74
N ASP A 219 21.35 13.50 -4.48
CA ASP A 219 22.41 12.63 -4.00
C ASP A 219 21.82 11.70 -2.94
N SER A 220 21.88 10.39 -3.15
CA SER A 220 21.38 9.44 -2.17
C SER A 220 22.22 9.38 -0.90
N GLY A 221 23.41 9.99 -0.90
CA GLY A 221 24.47 9.60 0.01
C GLY A 221 24.96 8.18 -0.29
N THR A 222 25.90 7.71 0.52
CA THR A 222 26.33 6.31 0.46
C THR A 222 25.38 5.46 1.29
N VAL A 223 24.77 4.47 0.65
CA VAL A 223 23.83 3.53 1.25
C VAL A 223 24.39 2.13 1.07
N GLY A 224 24.35 1.30 2.10
CA GLY A 224 24.85 -0.07 2.02
C GLY A 224 24.34 -0.96 3.14
N ARG A 225 24.54 -2.27 2.96
CA ARG A 225 24.33 -3.31 3.96
C ARG A 225 25.43 -4.36 3.84
N ASP A 226 25.95 -4.79 4.98
CA ASP A 226 27.03 -5.78 5.02
C ASP A 226 26.56 -7.22 4.74
N ALA A 227 25.23 -7.46 4.74
CA ALA A 227 24.63 -8.78 4.52
C ALA A 227 23.43 -8.72 3.57
N CYS A 228 23.44 -9.55 2.52
CA CYS A 228 22.38 -9.68 1.52
C CYS A 228 22.49 -11.02 0.76
N PRO A 229 21.39 -11.64 0.30
CA PRO A 229 21.45 -12.81 -0.58
C PRO A 229 22.33 -12.53 -1.81
N CYS A 230 23.30 -13.41 -2.08
CA CYS A 230 24.20 -13.30 -3.23
C CYS A 230 23.44 -13.42 -4.56
N ASN A 231 23.95 -12.77 -5.61
CA ASN A 231 23.44 -12.87 -6.98
C ASN A 231 21.95 -12.53 -7.14
N ALA A 232 21.42 -11.63 -6.31
CA ALA A 232 20.01 -11.23 -6.31
C ALA A 232 19.86 -9.73 -6.60
N PRO A 233 18.77 -9.29 -7.25
CA PRO A 233 18.40 -7.88 -7.24
C PRO A 233 18.32 -7.36 -5.80
N VAL A 234 18.88 -6.19 -5.56
CA VAL A 234 18.96 -5.58 -4.23
C VAL A 234 17.98 -4.44 -4.09
N LEU A 235 18.02 -3.52 -5.05
CA LEU A 235 17.16 -2.35 -5.06
C LEU A 235 16.90 -1.84 -6.47
N LYS A 236 15.78 -1.17 -6.61
CA LYS A 236 15.46 -0.29 -7.72
C LYS A 236 15.10 1.07 -7.16
N LEU A 237 15.88 2.07 -7.52
CA LEU A 237 15.56 3.48 -7.31
C LEU A 237 14.95 4.00 -8.61
N GLN A 238 13.82 4.69 -8.55
CA GLN A 238 13.17 5.32 -9.70
C GLN A 238 12.81 6.77 -9.38
N MET A 239 13.03 7.68 -10.32
CA MET A 239 12.64 9.08 -10.20
C MET A 239 12.18 9.64 -11.53
N GLU A 240 11.42 10.72 -11.48
CA GLU A 240 10.92 11.43 -12.64
C GLU A 240 11.64 12.78 -12.79
N VAL A 241 12.04 13.10 -14.01
CA VAL A 241 12.57 14.42 -14.38
C VAL A 241 11.62 15.04 -15.40
N LEU A 242 11.04 16.19 -15.03
CA LEU A 242 10.16 16.95 -15.91
C LEU A 242 11.00 17.95 -16.70
N VAL A 243 10.93 17.86 -18.03
CA VAL A 243 11.66 18.72 -18.96
C VAL A 243 10.64 19.49 -19.78
N ASN A 244 10.77 20.81 -19.88
CA ASN A 244 9.85 21.61 -20.68
C ASN A 244 10.13 21.49 -22.20
N ASN A 245 9.36 22.19 -23.02
CA ASN A 245 9.54 22.17 -24.48
C ASN A 245 10.86 22.79 -24.95
N ASP A 246 11.46 23.67 -24.13
CA ASP A 246 12.75 24.32 -24.40
C ASP A 246 13.94 23.42 -24.01
N GLY A 247 13.68 22.28 -23.35
CA GLY A 247 14.71 21.37 -22.86
C GLY A 247 15.33 21.78 -21.53
N ASP A 248 14.70 22.71 -20.80
CA ASP A 248 15.05 23.04 -19.43
C ASP A 248 14.39 22.05 -18.45
N VAL A 249 15.09 21.71 -17.37
CA VAL A 249 14.56 20.86 -16.31
C VAL A 249 13.72 21.72 -15.38
N GLU A 250 12.45 21.36 -15.20
CA GLU A 250 11.53 22.06 -14.30
C GLU A 250 11.56 21.47 -12.89
N SER A 251 11.67 20.15 -12.77
CA SER A 251 11.68 19.46 -11.49
C SER A 251 12.29 18.06 -11.57
N ILE A 252 12.77 17.58 -10.41
CA ILE A 252 13.15 16.19 -10.14
C ILE A 252 12.24 15.70 -9.01
N SER A 253 11.56 14.57 -9.20
CA SER A 253 10.75 13.96 -8.15
C SER A 253 11.62 13.43 -7.02
N LYS A 254 11.03 13.23 -5.84
CA LYS A 254 11.66 12.36 -4.84
C LYS A 254 11.84 10.95 -5.44
N PRO A 255 12.92 10.25 -5.10
CA PRO A 255 13.10 8.86 -5.52
C PRO A 255 12.02 7.98 -4.88
N ASP A 256 11.42 7.12 -5.69
CA ASP A 256 10.72 5.92 -5.25
C ASP A 256 11.75 4.79 -5.14
N ILE A 257 11.98 4.29 -3.93
CA ILE A 257 13.01 3.28 -3.65
C ILE A 257 12.32 1.99 -3.28
N THR A 258 12.47 0.98 -4.15
CA THR A 258 12.05 -0.39 -3.87
C THR A 258 13.28 -1.21 -3.51
N TYR A 259 13.40 -1.65 -2.27
CA TYR A 259 14.36 -2.67 -1.90
C TYR A 259 13.77 -4.03 -2.26
N PHE A 260 14.50 -4.83 -3.02
CA PHE A 260 14.21 -6.25 -3.25
C PHE A 260 14.70 -7.11 -2.07
N THR A 261 15.23 -6.45 -1.03
CA THR A 261 15.83 -7.03 0.18
C THR A 261 15.14 -6.50 1.44
N GLU A 262 13.83 -6.69 1.52
CA GLU A 262 13.41 -7.55 2.61
C GLU A 262 13.66 -8.99 2.12
N PRO A 263 14.03 -9.95 2.98
CA PRO A 263 13.66 -11.31 2.63
C PRO A 263 12.15 -11.34 2.29
N VAL A 264 11.72 -12.42 1.63
CA VAL A 264 10.32 -12.86 1.48
C VAL A 264 9.53 -12.23 0.30
N PRO A 265 8.81 -13.02 -0.53
CA PRO A 265 8.18 -14.29 -0.17
C PRO A 265 8.49 -15.46 -1.08
N SER A 266 8.74 -16.59 -0.42
CA SER A 266 8.49 -17.95 -0.90
C SER A 266 9.24 -18.34 -2.19
N ALA A 267 9.65 -19.60 -2.26
CA ALA A 267 9.66 -20.27 -3.55
C ALA A 267 8.40 -19.82 -4.31
N ARG A 268 8.47 -19.57 -5.63
CA ARG A 268 7.26 -19.60 -6.43
C ARG A 268 6.57 -20.93 -6.11
N ILE A 269 5.57 -20.88 -5.23
CA ILE A 269 4.56 -21.90 -5.08
C ILE A 269 3.63 -21.61 -6.23
N THR A 270 4.13 -21.83 -7.46
CA THR A 270 3.34 -21.80 -8.69
C THR A 270 2.50 -23.07 -8.82
N THR A 271 2.13 -23.66 -7.70
CA THR A 271 1.36 -24.88 -7.66
C THR A 271 0.39 -24.73 -6.50
N ALA A 272 -0.92 -24.69 -6.82
CA ALA A 272 -2.09 -24.59 -5.94
C ALA A 272 -1.83 -24.52 -4.40
N GLN A 273 -1.95 -23.33 -3.82
CA GLN A 273 -1.95 -23.18 -2.36
C GLN A 273 -3.12 -23.95 -1.77
N GLU A 274 -2.86 -24.74 -0.74
CA GLU A 274 -3.92 -25.32 0.08
C GLU A 274 -4.18 -24.36 1.24
N ILE A 275 -5.47 -24.04 1.46
CA ILE A 275 -5.88 -23.22 2.59
C ILE A 275 -6.11 -24.18 3.75
N ALA A 276 -5.16 -24.19 4.69
CA ALA A 276 -5.36 -24.85 5.96
C ALA A 276 -6.46 -24.09 6.72
N THR A 277 -7.54 -24.78 7.05
CA THR A 277 -8.56 -24.28 7.98
C THR A 277 -8.52 -25.13 9.23
N ASP A 278 -8.45 -24.48 10.38
CA ASP A 278 -8.76 -25.14 11.66
C ASP A 278 -10.19 -25.71 11.56
N THR A 279 -10.39 -26.93 12.05
CA THR A 279 -11.69 -27.63 12.10
C THR A 279 -12.80 -26.80 12.74
N ASP A 280 -12.46 -25.84 13.62
CA ASP A 280 -13.40 -24.87 14.21
C ASP A 280 -13.52 -23.55 13.42
N LYS A 281 -12.97 -23.49 12.20
CA LYS A 281 -13.02 -22.39 11.21
C LYS A 281 -12.71 -21.00 11.78
N ARG A 282 -11.72 -20.86 12.66
CA ARG A 282 -11.41 -19.55 13.29
C ARG A 282 -10.45 -18.69 12.47
N TYR A 283 -9.56 -19.33 11.69
CA TYR A 283 -8.54 -18.69 10.87
C TYR A 283 -8.05 -19.61 9.75
N SER A 284 -7.34 -19.02 8.80
CA SER A 284 -6.72 -19.69 7.67
C SER A 284 -5.28 -19.25 7.50
N VAL A 285 -4.45 -20.14 6.98
CA VAL A 285 -3.06 -19.83 6.62
C VAL A 285 -2.82 -20.36 5.21
N GLU A 286 -2.22 -19.55 4.33
CA GLU A 286 -1.77 -20.05 3.02
C GLU A 286 -0.46 -20.79 3.19
N VAL A 287 -0.39 -22.00 2.65
CA VAL A 287 0.71 -22.93 2.86
C VAL A 287 1.36 -23.30 1.53
N PRO A 288 2.71 -23.35 1.45
CA PRO A 288 3.41 -23.90 0.29
C PRO A 288 3.06 -25.38 0.09
N LYS A 289 2.85 -25.82 -1.15
CA LYS A 289 2.45 -27.21 -1.47
C LYS A 289 3.33 -28.32 -0.92
N ASN A 290 4.60 -28.04 -0.71
CA ASN A 290 5.56 -29.02 -0.21
C ASN A 290 5.53 -29.14 1.31
N TRP A 291 4.66 -28.41 2.00
CA TRP A 291 4.49 -28.47 3.44
C TRP A 291 3.31 -29.36 3.79
N THR A 292 3.45 -30.11 4.87
CA THR A 292 2.35 -30.86 5.47
C THR A 292 1.63 -29.97 6.46
N VAL A 293 0.30 -29.95 6.39
CA VAL A 293 -0.54 -29.24 7.35
C VAL A 293 -1.09 -30.25 8.35
N GLU A 294 -0.89 -29.99 9.64
CA GLU A 294 -1.52 -30.75 10.72
C GLU A 294 -2.38 -29.77 11.53
N SER A 295 -3.71 -29.91 11.41
CA SER A 295 -4.64 -29.15 12.26
C SER A 295 -4.79 -29.86 13.59
N ARG A 296 -4.72 -29.09 14.67
CA ARG A 296 -5.04 -29.50 16.03
C ARG A 296 -6.17 -28.64 16.55
N LYS A 297 -6.66 -28.96 17.75
CA LYS A 297 -7.84 -28.31 18.35
C LYS A 297 -7.69 -26.80 18.49
N ASP A 298 -6.48 -26.30 18.73
CA ASP A 298 -6.24 -24.88 19.04
C ASP A 298 -5.11 -24.26 18.19
N ASP A 299 -4.51 -25.02 17.28
CA ASP A 299 -3.32 -24.65 16.51
C ASP A 299 -3.26 -25.32 15.13
N ILE A 300 -2.54 -24.68 14.20
CA ILE A 300 -2.16 -25.23 12.89
C ILE A 300 -0.64 -25.36 12.87
N ASP A 301 -0.17 -26.59 12.67
CA ASP A 301 1.24 -26.89 12.42
C ASP A 301 1.49 -26.97 10.92
N LEU A 302 2.41 -26.16 10.42
CA LEU A 302 2.96 -26.27 9.07
C LEU A 302 4.31 -26.98 9.17
N LYS A 303 4.49 -28.11 8.50
CA LYS A 303 5.71 -28.93 8.61
C LYS A 303 6.45 -29.05 7.27
N LEU A 304 7.76 -28.84 7.29
CA LEU A 304 8.68 -29.14 6.18
C LEU A 304 9.97 -29.75 6.72
N GLY A 305 10.12 -31.07 6.59
CA GLY A 305 11.28 -31.78 7.13
C GLY A 305 11.35 -31.66 8.66
N GLN A 306 12.40 -31.03 9.17
CA GLN A 306 12.61 -30.78 10.62
C GLN A 306 12.07 -29.42 11.09
N VAL A 307 11.54 -28.61 10.16
CA VAL A 307 10.98 -27.29 10.45
C VAL A 307 9.48 -27.43 10.70
N THR A 308 9.00 -26.83 11.79
CA THR A 308 7.57 -26.68 12.09
C THR A 308 7.26 -25.20 12.32
N ILE A 309 6.25 -24.65 11.66
CA ILE A 309 5.68 -23.35 11.98
C ILE A 309 4.35 -23.55 12.68
N HIS A 310 4.26 -23.10 13.92
CA HIS A 310 3.05 -23.12 14.72
C HIS A 310 2.29 -21.82 14.54
N VAL A 311 1.00 -21.91 14.21
CA VAL A 311 0.09 -20.76 14.14
C VAL A 311 -1.11 -21.00 15.05
N TYR A 312 -1.33 -20.13 16.02
CA TYR A 312 -2.45 -20.23 16.97
C TYR A 312 -3.04 -18.85 17.29
N PRO A 313 -4.34 -18.76 17.58
CA PRO A 313 -4.98 -17.49 17.93
C PRO A 313 -4.53 -17.02 19.31
N ALA A 314 -4.43 -15.71 19.51
CA ALA A 314 -4.14 -15.19 20.84
C ALA A 314 -5.38 -15.27 21.74
N TRP A 315 -5.28 -16.02 22.83
CA TRP A 315 -6.38 -16.20 23.79
C TRP A 315 -6.47 -15.08 24.83
N ALA A 316 -5.38 -14.32 25.02
CA ALA A 316 -5.31 -13.29 26.02
C ALA A 316 -6.13 -12.06 25.59
N LYS A 317 -6.75 -11.37 26.57
CA LYS A 317 -7.48 -10.09 26.39
C LYS A 317 -6.52 -8.92 26.10
N LEU A 318 -5.54 -9.14 25.23
CA LEU A 318 -4.56 -8.16 24.84
C LEU A 318 -5.17 -7.29 23.74
N THR A 319 -5.04 -5.99 23.90
CA THR A 319 -5.70 -5.00 23.04
C THR A 319 -4.78 -4.40 21.98
N THR A 320 -3.47 -4.67 22.06
CA THR A 320 -2.48 -4.11 21.12
C THR A 320 -1.47 -5.16 20.71
N LEU A 321 -0.94 -5.03 19.49
CA LEU A 321 0.06 -5.93 18.93
C LEU A 321 1.36 -5.93 19.76
N ASP A 322 1.76 -4.77 20.28
CA ASP A 322 2.93 -4.64 21.16
C ASP A 322 2.76 -5.39 22.49
N ALA A 323 1.55 -5.37 23.08
CA ALA A 323 1.25 -6.12 24.29
C ALA A 323 1.24 -7.64 24.05
N VAL A 324 0.71 -8.06 22.89
CA VAL A 324 0.77 -9.45 22.42
C VAL A 324 2.22 -9.90 22.28
N MET A 325 3.06 -9.13 21.59
CA MET A 325 4.47 -9.48 21.42
C MET A 325 5.23 -9.52 22.74
N GLU A 326 4.95 -8.60 23.66
CA GLU A 326 5.60 -8.57 24.98
C GLU A 326 5.23 -9.79 25.83
N ASP A 327 3.97 -10.20 25.83
CA ASP A 327 3.52 -11.40 26.56
C ASP A 327 4.31 -12.65 26.14
N ILE A 328 4.53 -12.84 24.84
CA ILE A 328 5.29 -13.99 24.34
C ILE A 328 6.76 -13.89 24.71
N ILE A 329 7.37 -12.71 24.57
CA ILE A 329 8.78 -12.50 24.95
C ILE A 329 8.97 -12.80 26.44
N GLN A 330 8.04 -12.39 27.30
CA GLN A 330 8.08 -12.71 28.72
C GLN A 330 7.92 -14.22 28.98
N HIS A 331 7.08 -14.91 28.20
CA HIS A 331 6.98 -16.37 28.26
C HIS A 331 8.32 -17.04 27.92
N TRP A 332 8.95 -16.67 26.81
CA TRP A 332 10.24 -17.22 26.36
C TRP A 332 11.38 -16.91 27.30
N LYS A 333 11.38 -15.72 27.89
CA LYS A 333 12.36 -15.35 28.91
C LYS A 333 12.29 -16.25 30.13
N LYS A 334 11.10 -16.73 30.52
CA LYS A 334 10.94 -17.74 31.60
C LYS A 334 11.51 -19.11 31.20
N GLU A 335 11.52 -19.43 29.92
CA GLU A 335 12.18 -20.62 29.36
C GLU A 335 13.70 -20.44 29.18
N GLY A 336 14.26 -19.28 29.54
CA GLY A 336 15.69 -18.97 29.38
C GLY A 336 16.10 -18.58 27.96
N ILE A 337 15.14 -18.30 27.07
CA ILE A 337 15.41 -17.87 25.71
C ILE A 337 15.62 -16.35 25.67
N THR A 338 16.71 -15.91 25.05
CA THR A 338 17.00 -14.49 24.80
C THR A 338 16.57 -14.12 23.39
N THR A 339 15.80 -13.04 23.25
CA THR A 339 15.33 -12.52 21.97
C THR A 339 16.12 -11.29 21.53
N GLY A 340 16.25 -11.11 20.22
CA GLY A 340 16.82 -9.92 19.59
C GLY A 340 15.86 -8.71 19.59
N PRO A 341 16.15 -7.69 18.77
CA PRO A 341 15.26 -6.56 18.59
C PRO A 341 13.93 -6.97 17.93
N LYS A 342 12.87 -6.21 18.20
CA LYS A 342 11.57 -6.35 17.53
C LYS A 342 11.66 -5.75 16.13
N GLN A 343 11.15 -6.47 15.14
CA GLN A 343 10.96 -6.02 13.77
C GLN A 343 9.46 -5.85 13.50
N ARG A 344 9.09 -4.90 12.64
CA ARG A 344 7.69 -4.60 12.30
C ARG A 344 7.46 -4.79 10.81
N LEU A 345 6.36 -5.44 10.45
CA LEU A 345 5.86 -5.59 9.09
C LEU A 345 4.44 -5.03 9.01
N THR A 346 4.13 -4.30 7.95
CA THR A 346 2.80 -3.73 7.73
C THR A 346 2.20 -4.31 6.45
N PHE A 347 0.92 -4.62 6.47
CA PHE A 347 0.15 -5.16 5.35
C PHE A 347 -1.09 -4.28 5.10
N PRO A 348 -1.75 -4.37 3.94
CA PRO A 348 -2.97 -3.60 3.66
C PRO A 348 -4.10 -3.81 4.69
N ASP A 349 -4.17 -5.00 5.29
CA ASP A 349 -5.23 -5.47 6.19
C ASP A 349 -4.73 -5.78 7.61
N GLY A 350 -3.52 -5.34 7.97
CA GLY A 350 -2.98 -5.57 9.31
C GLY A 350 -1.50 -5.28 9.48
N GLU A 351 -0.93 -5.80 10.56
CA GLU A 351 0.49 -5.62 10.90
C GLU A 351 1.02 -6.84 11.65
N ALA A 352 2.34 -6.99 11.69
CA ALA A 352 3.02 -8.00 12.48
C ALA A 352 4.25 -7.44 13.20
N LEU A 353 4.53 -7.99 14.37
CA LEU A 353 5.78 -7.83 15.09
C LEU A 353 6.46 -9.18 15.17
N TRP A 354 7.78 -9.21 15.05
CA TRP A 354 8.53 -10.45 15.21
C TRP A 354 9.94 -10.19 15.74
N THR A 355 10.59 -11.24 16.23
CA THR A 355 11.96 -11.19 16.75
C THR A 355 12.69 -12.50 16.50
N GLU A 356 14.01 -12.44 16.59
CA GLU A 356 14.92 -13.58 16.41
C GLU A 356 15.40 -14.09 17.77
N ALA A 357 15.58 -15.40 17.90
CA ALA A 357 16.24 -16.03 19.04
C ALA A 357 17.30 -17.01 18.52
N PRO A 358 18.41 -16.50 17.97
CA PRO A 358 19.41 -17.32 17.31
C PRO A 358 20.02 -18.36 18.26
N GLY A 359 20.31 -19.55 17.73
CA GLY A 359 20.92 -20.65 18.48
C GLY A 359 19.94 -21.49 19.31
N THR A 360 18.64 -21.18 19.25
CA THR A 360 17.60 -21.99 19.89
C THR A 360 16.90 -22.89 18.88
N GLU A 361 16.14 -23.88 19.37
CA GLU A 361 15.24 -24.67 18.52
C GLU A 361 14.06 -23.85 18.01
N ARG A 362 13.85 -22.63 18.53
CA ARG A 362 12.77 -21.74 18.15
C ARG A 362 13.33 -20.40 17.64
N PRO A 363 13.95 -20.36 16.45
CA PRO A 363 14.72 -19.20 16.02
C PRO A 363 13.88 -17.95 15.74
N TYR A 364 12.57 -18.08 15.52
CA TYR A 364 11.70 -16.94 15.18
C TYR A 364 10.37 -16.98 15.90
N LEU A 365 9.95 -15.79 16.32
CA LEU A 365 8.72 -15.58 17.05
C LEU A 365 8.02 -14.34 16.51
N GLY A 366 6.70 -14.40 16.35
CA GLY A 366 5.92 -13.25 15.93
C GLY A 366 4.49 -13.22 16.43
N ALA A 367 3.94 -12.02 16.39
CA ALA A 367 2.54 -11.72 16.60
C ALA A 367 2.01 -11.02 15.34
N VAL A 368 0.79 -11.36 14.94
CA VAL A 368 0.11 -10.78 13.77
C VAL A 368 -1.24 -10.24 14.19
N SER A 369 -1.56 -9.00 13.81
CA SER A 369 -2.86 -8.36 14.00
C SER A 369 -3.56 -8.21 12.66
N ARG A 370 -4.72 -8.85 12.48
CA ARG A 370 -5.55 -8.73 11.27
C ARG A 370 -7.02 -8.81 11.61
N GLY A 371 -7.81 -7.89 11.06
CA GLY A 371 -9.26 -7.85 11.29
C GLY A 371 -9.64 -7.77 12.78
N GLY A 372 -8.83 -7.09 13.59
CA GLY A 372 -9.05 -6.96 15.04
C GLY A 372 -8.78 -8.23 15.85
N LYS A 373 -8.23 -9.29 15.23
CA LYS A 373 -7.77 -10.51 15.89
C LYS A 373 -6.25 -10.57 15.91
N PHE A 374 -5.72 -11.25 16.92
CA PHE A 374 -4.29 -11.48 17.06
C PHE A 374 -3.96 -12.96 16.89
N PHE A 375 -2.83 -13.23 16.25
CA PHE A 375 -2.29 -14.57 15.99
C PHE A 375 -0.86 -14.62 16.46
N PHE A 376 -0.48 -15.75 17.03
CA PHE A 376 0.89 -16.09 17.36
C PHE A 376 1.47 -16.97 16.26
N VAL A 377 2.70 -16.67 15.86
CA VAL A 377 3.45 -17.47 14.89
C VAL A 377 4.79 -17.80 15.53
N ASN A 378 5.15 -19.08 15.57
CA ASN A 378 6.42 -19.55 16.10
C ASN A 378 7.07 -20.52 15.10
N ALA A 379 8.36 -20.36 14.85
CA ALA A 379 9.12 -21.28 14.02
C ALA A 379 9.99 -22.16 14.90
N GLU A 380 9.86 -23.48 14.77
CA GLU A 380 10.70 -24.49 15.39
C GLU A 380 11.57 -25.19 14.33
N ASP A 381 12.88 -25.31 14.59
CA ASP A 381 13.83 -26.09 13.80
C ASP A 381 14.69 -26.97 14.72
N LYS A 382 14.34 -28.25 14.78
CA LYS A 382 15.05 -29.23 15.60
C LYS A 382 16.49 -29.45 15.15
N ALA A 383 16.82 -29.13 13.89
CA ALA A 383 18.17 -29.28 13.37
C ALA A 383 19.08 -28.07 13.68
N LYS A 384 18.51 -26.94 14.14
CA LYS A 384 19.20 -25.68 14.47
C LYS A 384 20.06 -25.11 13.33
N ASN A 385 19.80 -25.49 12.09
CA ASN A 385 20.65 -25.17 10.94
C ASN A 385 19.89 -25.10 9.60
N SER A 386 18.56 -25.11 9.62
CA SER A 386 17.75 -25.13 8.42
C SER A 386 17.83 -23.78 7.70
N SER A 387 18.56 -23.71 6.60
CA SER A 387 18.49 -22.58 5.69
C SER A 387 17.06 -22.42 5.18
N GLY A 388 16.53 -21.18 5.22
CA GLY A 388 15.18 -20.87 4.74
C GLY A 388 14.04 -20.94 5.77
N ILE A 389 14.31 -21.27 7.05
CA ILE A 389 13.26 -21.19 8.09
C ILE A 389 12.68 -19.78 8.26
N LEU A 390 13.50 -18.73 8.13
CA LEU A 390 13.03 -17.34 8.17
C LEU A 390 11.99 -17.06 7.08
N GLU A 391 12.25 -17.55 5.86
CA GLU A 391 11.35 -17.36 4.72
C GLU A 391 10.02 -18.04 4.93
N ALA A 392 10.04 -19.25 5.47
CA ALA A 392 8.83 -19.99 5.81
C ALA A 392 8.03 -19.32 6.93
N PHE A 393 8.71 -18.88 7.98
CA PHE A 393 8.11 -18.15 9.09
C PHE A 393 7.42 -16.88 8.59
N LEU A 394 8.12 -16.07 7.80
CA LEU A 394 7.57 -14.82 7.29
C LEU A 394 6.46 -15.04 6.24
N ALA A 395 6.50 -16.14 5.48
CA ALA A 395 5.38 -16.54 4.64
C ALA A 395 4.12 -16.82 5.46
N ALA A 396 4.23 -17.57 6.58
CA ALA A 396 3.11 -17.82 7.48
C ALA A 396 2.58 -16.54 8.15
N VAL A 397 3.48 -15.66 8.61
CA VAL A 397 3.13 -14.32 9.15
C VAL A 397 2.34 -13.50 8.12
N ARG A 398 2.72 -13.58 6.84
CA ARG A 398 2.06 -12.86 5.74
C ARG A 398 0.74 -13.48 5.32
N SER A 399 0.53 -14.78 5.54
CA SER A 399 -0.65 -15.50 5.04
C SER A 399 -1.72 -15.78 6.07
N VAL A 400 -1.42 -15.71 7.38
CA VAL A 400 -2.46 -15.91 8.41
C VAL A 400 -3.58 -14.87 8.26
N ARG A 401 -4.84 -15.32 8.28
CA ARG A 401 -6.04 -14.48 8.19
C ARG A 401 -7.12 -15.01 9.14
N PRO A 402 -7.95 -14.14 9.75
CA PRO A 402 -9.22 -14.57 10.32
C PRO A 402 -10.04 -15.33 9.26
N ALA A 403 -10.77 -16.37 9.66
CA ALA A 403 -11.67 -17.02 8.74
C ALA A 403 -12.71 -16.01 8.26
N SER A 404 -12.95 -15.98 6.95
CA SER A 404 -13.99 -15.15 6.37
C SER A 404 -15.35 -15.56 6.97
N PRO A 405 -16.22 -14.61 7.36
CA PRO A 405 -17.59 -14.92 7.78
C PRO A 405 -18.35 -15.80 6.77
N ALA A 406 -18.03 -15.67 5.47
CA ALA A 406 -18.64 -16.47 4.41
C ALA A 406 -18.24 -17.96 4.48
N ALA A 407 -17.10 -18.32 5.08
CA ALA A 407 -16.67 -19.71 5.24
C ALA A 407 -17.38 -20.43 6.40
N GLN A 408 -18.05 -19.70 7.29
CA GLN A 408 -18.78 -20.27 8.42
C GLN A 408 -20.16 -20.84 8.03
N ILE A 409 -20.63 -20.63 6.79
CA ILE A 409 -21.99 -21.01 6.37
C ILE A 409 -22.07 -22.43 5.76
N THR A 410 -20.95 -23.11 5.50
CA THR A 410 -20.95 -24.35 4.70
C THR A 410 -20.89 -25.67 5.48
N ASP A 411 -21.00 -25.67 6.81
CA ASP A 411 -21.05 -26.94 7.58
C ASP A 411 -22.35 -27.01 8.37
N THR A 412 -23.40 -27.50 7.71
CA THR A 412 -24.71 -27.85 8.30
C THR A 412 -24.97 -29.35 8.16
N ASP A 413 -23.92 -30.16 8.34
CA ASP A 413 -24.11 -31.58 8.58
C ASP A 413 -23.70 -31.91 10.02
N LYS A 414 -24.72 -32.27 10.82
CA LYS A 414 -24.70 -32.83 12.19
C LYS A 414 -25.02 -31.86 13.34
N THR A 415 -26.20 -31.25 13.31
CA THR A 415 -27.06 -31.12 14.51
C THR A 415 -28.53 -31.24 14.09
N ASP A 416 -29.37 -31.77 14.99
CA ASP A 416 -30.80 -32.07 14.80
C ASP A 416 -31.66 -30.82 14.48
N ASP A 417 -31.61 -30.37 13.23
CA ASP A 417 -32.07 -29.05 12.79
C ASP A 417 -33.46 -29.06 12.12
N GLY A 418 -34.49 -29.45 12.87
CA GLY A 418 -35.88 -29.14 12.49
C GLY A 418 -36.26 -27.67 12.78
N ASP A 419 -35.68 -27.07 13.82
CA ASP A 419 -36.24 -25.85 14.42
C ASP A 419 -35.82 -24.54 13.72
N TRP A 420 -34.64 -24.47 13.10
CA TRP A 420 -34.17 -23.20 12.51
C TRP A 420 -34.74 -22.96 11.10
N VAL A 421 -34.97 -24.04 10.33
CA VAL A 421 -35.63 -23.96 9.01
C VAL A 421 -37.06 -23.47 9.19
N ASP A 422 -37.77 -23.97 10.20
CA ASP A 422 -39.12 -23.51 10.54
C ASP A 422 -39.12 -22.07 11.05
N ALA A 423 -38.11 -21.65 11.82
CA ALA A 423 -37.97 -20.26 12.25
C ALA A 423 -37.69 -19.30 11.08
N LEU A 424 -36.84 -19.69 10.14
CA LEU A 424 -36.51 -18.89 8.95
C LEU A 424 -37.69 -18.80 7.98
N LEU A 425 -38.36 -19.92 7.71
CA LEU A 425 -39.57 -19.94 6.87
C LEU A 425 -40.70 -19.13 7.50
N ASN A 426 -40.85 -19.16 8.83
CA ASN A 426 -41.81 -18.33 9.53
C ASN A 426 -41.44 -16.84 9.41
N TYR A 427 -40.18 -16.47 9.59
CA TYR A 427 -39.71 -15.09 9.42
C TYR A 427 -39.95 -14.55 8.00
N LEU A 428 -39.64 -15.35 6.97
CA LEU A 428 -39.87 -14.99 5.57
C LEU A 428 -41.37 -14.85 5.27
N ALA A 429 -42.22 -15.73 5.82
CA ALA A 429 -43.67 -15.60 5.70
C ALA A 429 -44.17 -14.31 6.37
N CYS A 430 -43.70 -13.99 7.58
CA CYS A 430 -44.10 -12.79 8.33
C CYS A 430 -43.64 -11.48 7.68
N THR A 431 -42.53 -11.50 6.92
CA THR A 431 -41.94 -10.32 6.27
C THR A 431 -42.27 -10.20 4.78
N SER A 432 -42.96 -11.18 4.21
CA SER A 432 -43.30 -11.19 2.77
C SER A 432 -44.20 -10.01 2.39
N PRO A 433 -43.93 -9.29 1.29
CA PRO A 433 -44.82 -8.25 0.78
C PRO A 433 -46.16 -8.83 0.27
N ASN A 434 -46.26 -10.14 0.02
CA ASN A 434 -47.49 -10.81 -0.41
C ASN A 434 -48.45 -11.07 0.79
N PRO A 435 -49.69 -10.54 0.77
CA PRO A 435 -50.65 -10.72 1.86
C PRO A 435 -51.03 -12.19 2.13
N GLU A 436 -51.07 -13.05 1.11
CA GLU A 436 -51.43 -14.46 1.27
C GLU A 436 -50.29 -15.28 1.91
N GLU A 437 -49.04 -14.88 1.72
CA GLU A 437 -47.90 -15.50 2.40
C GLU A 437 -47.80 -15.04 3.86
N ARG A 438 -48.14 -13.77 4.13
CA ARG A 438 -48.21 -13.25 5.51
C ARG A 438 -49.22 -13.98 6.39
N LYS A 439 -50.29 -14.54 5.81
CA LYS A 439 -51.25 -15.38 6.56
C LYS A 439 -50.63 -16.69 7.07
N LYS A 440 -49.49 -17.14 6.51
CA LYS A 440 -48.77 -18.34 6.97
C LYS A 440 -47.84 -18.07 8.16
N CYS A 441 -47.68 -16.80 8.54
CA CYS A 441 -46.94 -16.38 9.74
C CYS A 441 -47.60 -16.95 11.00
N LYS A 442 -46.89 -17.80 11.73
CA LYS A 442 -47.30 -18.28 13.07
C LYS A 442 -46.91 -17.22 14.11
N PRO A 443 -47.84 -16.73 14.94
CA PRO A 443 -47.53 -15.77 15.99
C PRO A 443 -46.56 -16.38 17.01
N ALA A 444 -45.55 -15.61 17.42
CA ALA A 444 -44.56 -16.07 18.37
C ALA A 444 -45.18 -16.19 19.78
N GLY A 445 -45.41 -17.43 20.22
CA GLY A 445 -45.52 -17.76 21.65
C GLY A 445 -46.61 -18.74 22.04
N GLN A 446 -46.20 -19.94 22.43
CA GLN A 446 -46.54 -20.60 23.71
C GLN A 446 -45.81 -21.95 23.77
N GLY A 447 -44.50 -21.91 24.05
CA GLY A 447 -43.73 -23.09 24.47
C GLY A 447 -43.52 -23.03 25.97
N GLY A 448 -44.23 -23.87 26.72
CA GLY A 448 -44.07 -23.98 28.17
C GLY A 448 -42.68 -24.49 28.55
N SER A 449 -42.15 -24.00 29.67
CA SER A 449 -40.92 -24.50 30.27
C SER A 449 -41.01 -25.99 30.60
N LYS A 450 -40.02 -26.76 30.18
CA LYS A 450 -39.54 -27.92 30.93
C LYS A 450 -38.05 -27.78 31.14
#